data_AF-A0A2H6NBZ9-F1
#
_entry.id   AF-A0A2H6NBZ9-F1
#
_cell.length_a   1.000
_cell.length_b   1.000
_cell.length_c   1.000
_cell.angle_alpha   90.00
_cell.angle_beta   90.00
_cell.angle_gamma   90.00
#
_symmetry.space_group_name_H-M   'P 1'
#
loop_
_entity.id
_entity.type
_entity.pdbx_description
1 polymer ?
#
loop_
_entity_poly.entity_id
_entity_poly.type
_entity_poly.pdbx_seq_one_letter_code
_entity_poly.pdbx_strand_id
1 'polypeptide(L)'
;PLTMDMYAWTRKKAVFINGLILGAVGIESVVVFLSVKELSKRIGERAILYGGLVFILVGFFVLLPWGNQLPNIQWADIRNNSTPRIFGETFAFLWMSQIEFSSNNTAEATGCPSIQTWCSYTPVIHLGQYITSNILIGLGYPACNVMSYTLYSKILGPTPQGIYMGWLTACGSGARILGPVFVSQLYSSLGPRWAFGSICGIVVLSLLLLEVVYKRLIAFSVRYESLHEQIS
;
A
#
# COMPACT_ATOMS: atom_id res chain seq x y z
N PRO A 1 3.32 9.40 8.12
CA PRO A 1 2.83 10.75 7.72
C PRO A 1 1.32 10.76 7.48
N LEU A 2 0.79 9.84 6.65
CA LEU A 2 -0.63 9.81 6.25
C LEU A 2 -1.63 10.03 7.40
N THR A 3 -1.58 9.24 8.48
CA THR A 3 -2.55 9.36 9.57
C THR A 3 -2.37 10.61 10.42
N MET A 4 -1.17 11.19 10.46
CA MET A 4 -0.91 12.47 11.12
C MET A 4 -1.48 13.62 10.29
N ASP A 5 -1.31 13.57 8.97
CA ASP A 5 -1.73 14.62 8.04
C ASP A 5 -3.26 14.62 7.85
N MET A 6 -3.89 13.43 7.81
CA MET A 6 -5.32 13.28 7.52
C MET A 6 -6.23 13.39 8.76
N TYR A 7 -5.79 12.88 9.91
CA TYR A 7 -6.59 12.86 11.14
C TYR A 7 -6.10 13.85 12.22
N ALA A 8 -5.10 14.67 11.90
CA ALA A 8 -4.44 15.57 12.86
C ALA A 8 -3.99 14.84 14.15
N TRP A 9 -3.53 13.60 14.02
CA TRP A 9 -3.04 12.84 15.17
C TRP A 9 -1.62 13.26 15.54
N THR A 10 -1.38 13.45 16.84
CA THR A 10 -0.04 13.59 17.44
C THR A 10 0.85 12.41 17.04
N ARG A 11 2.16 12.63 16.88
CA ARG A 11 3.08 11.57 16.41
C ARG A 11 3.01 10.32 17.28
N LYS A 12 2.99 10.48 18.60
CA LYS A 12 2.89 9.37 19.57
C LYS A 12 1.62 8.53 19.36
N LYS A 13 0.47 9.20 19.19
CA LYS A 13 -0.82 8.55 18.96
C LYS A 13 -0.86 7.84 17.62
N ALA A 14 -0.37 8.50 16.56
CA ALA A 14 -0.35 7.92 15.23
C ALA A 14 0.52 6.66 15.14
N VAL A 15 1.71 6.69 15.74
CA VAL A 15 2.60 5.51 15.77
C VAL A 15 1.97 4.37 16.58
N PHE A 16 1.39 4.66 17.75
CA PHE A 16 0.76 3.63 18.58
C PHE A 16 -0.43 2.95 17.89
N ILE A 17 -1.36 3.72 17.31
CA ILE A 17 -2.54 3.17 16.63
C ILE A 17 -2.14 2.41 15.36
N ASN A 18 -1.23 2.96 14.54
CA ASN A 18 -0.74 2.23 13.36
C ASN A 18 -0.01 0.94 13.77
N GLY A 19 0.76 0.96 14.86
CA GLY A 19 1.39 -0.23 15.41
C GLY A 19 0.39 -1.31 15.81
N LEU A 20 -0.70 -0.93 16.47
CA LEU A 20 -1.78 -1.85 16.84
C LEU A 20 -2.47 -2.46 15.61
N ILE A 21 -2.77 -1.62 14.59
CA ILE A 21 -3.38 -2.07 13.33
C ILE A 21 -2.46 -3.05 12.61
N LEU A 22 -1.16 -2.71 12.46
CA LEU A 22 -0.18 -3.59 11.82
C LEU A 22 -0.01 -4.91 12.59
N GLY A 23 -0.07 -4.87 13.92
CA GLY A 23 -0.06 -6.08 14.76
C GLY A 23 -1.26 -6.98 14.50
N ALA A 24 -2.47 -6.40 14.44
CA ALA A 24 -3.70 -7.15 14.16
C ALA A 24 -3.67 -7.77 12.74
N VAL A 25 -3.27 -7.01 11.73
CA VAL A 25 -3.11 -7.50 10.34
C VAL A 25 -2.04 -8.59 10.25
N GLY A 26 -1.00 -8.53 11.09
CA GLY A 26 0.01 -9.59 11.21
C GLY A 26 -0.59 -10.91 11.70
N ILE A 27 -1.41 -10.87 12.76
CA ILE A 27 -2.11 -12.06 13.28
C ILE A 27 -3.08 -12.62 12.23
N GLU A 28 -3.85 -11.74 11.59
CA GLU A 28 -4.74 -12.09 10.48
C GLU A 28 -3.98 -12.79 9.35
N SER A 29 -2.83 -12.25 8.96
CA SER A 29 -2.00 -12.83 7.89
C SER A 29 -1.59 -14.27 8.22
N VAL A 30 -1.23 -14.58 9.47
CA VAL A 30 -0.88 -15.96 9.88
C VAL A 30 -2.06 -16.91 9.66
N VAL A 31 -3.28 -16.49 10.01
CA VAL A 31 -4.50 -17.29 9.78
C VAL A 31 -4.71 -17.55 8.29
N VAL A 32 -4.49 -16.53 7.45
CA VAL A 32 -4.59 -16.65 5.99
C VAL A 32 -3.55 -17.63 5.45
N PHE A 33 -2.30 -17.54 5.89
CA PHE A 33 -1.22 -18.46 5.49
C PHE A 33 -1.59 -19.93 5.75
N LEU A 34 -2.18 -20.23 6.91
CA LEU A 34 -2.65 -21.58 7.25
C LEU A 34 -3.83 -22.00 6.36
N SER A 35 -4.77 -21.08 6.12
CA SER A 35 -5.98 -21.31 5.32
C SER A 35 -5.65 -21.57 3.85
N VAL A 36 -4.67 -20.85 3.30
CA VAL A 36 -4.23 -20.97 1.90
C VAL A 36 -3.78 -22.39 1.55
N LYS A 37 -3.14 -23.11 2.47
CA LYS A 37 -2.73 -24.50 2.25
C LYS A 37 -3.94 -25.43 2.05
N GLU A 38 -5.00 -25.22 2.83
CA GLU A 38 -6.21 -26.04 2.74
C GLU A 38 -7.07 -25.64 1.54
N LEU A 39 -7.22 -24.34 1.29
CA LEU A 39 -7.93 -23.83 0.11
C LEU A 39 -7.25 -24.24 -1.20
N SER A 40 -5.91 -24.31 -1.22
CA SER A 40 -5.13 -24.69 -2.41
C SER A 40 -5.48 -26.08 -2.92
N LYS A 41 -5.77 -27.01 -2.00
CA LYS A 41 -6.20 -28.37 -2.36
C LYS A 41 -7.59 -28.41 -2.98
N ARG A 42 -8.49 -27.49 -2.62
CA ARG A 42 -9.89 -27.49 -3.05
C ARG A 42 -10.15 -26.68 -4.31
N ILE A 43 -9.58 -25.48 -4.39
CA ILE A 43 -9.90 -24.47 -5.42
C ILE A 43 -8.76 -24.34 -6.45
N GLY A 44 -7.59 -24.92 -6.14
CA GLY A 44 -6.40 -24.82 -6.97
C GLY A 44 -5.63 -23.50 -6.77
N GLU A 45 -4.32 -23.56 -6.95
CA GLU A 45 -3.39 -22.45 -6.64
C GLU A 45 -3.65 -21.19 -7.48
N ARG A 46 -4.12 -21.34 -8.72
CA ARG A 46 -4.36 -20.21 -9.62
C ARG A 46 -5.56 -19.37 -9.20
N ALA A 47 -6.63 -20.03 -8.78
CA ALA A 47 -7.84 -19.34 -8.34
C ALA A 47 -7.58 -18.54 -7.05
N ILE A 48 -6.72 -19.06 -6.17
CA ILE A 48 -6.31 -18.35 -4.94
C ILE A 48 -5.45 -17.13 -5.28
N LEU A 49 -4.51 -17.26 -6.23
CA LEU A 49 -3.71 -16.11 -6.68
C LEU A 49 -4.60 -15.02 -7.28
N TYR A 50 -5.55 -15.40 -8.15
CA TYR A 50 -6.49 -14.45 -8.75
C TYR A 50 -7.39 -13.81 -7.68
N GLY A 51 -7.97 -14.61 -6.79
CA GLY A 51 -8.81 -14.12 -5.68
C GLY A 51 -8.06 -13.16 -4.77
N GLY A 52 -6.81 -13.49 -4.39
CA GLY A 52 -5.97 -12.62 -3.57
C GLY A 52 -5.69 -11.27 -4.24
N LEU A 53 -5.42 -11.24 -5.54
CA LEU A 53 -5.22 -9.98 -6.28
C LEU A 53 -6.51 -9.15 -6.35
N VAL A 54 -7.68 -9.80 -6.48
CA VAL A 54 -8.98 -9.12 -6.42
C VAL A 54 -9.22 -8.52 -5.04
N PHE A 55 -8.94 -9.25 -3.95
CA PHE A 55 -9.03 -8.71 -2.59
C PHE A 55 -8.13 -7.48 -2.38
N ILE A 56 -6.89 -7.53 -2.88
CA ILE A 56 -5.96 -6.39 -2.85
C ILE A 56 -6.54 -5.21 -3.66
N LEU A 57 -7.08 -5.46 -4.85
CA LEU A 57 -7.67 -4.42 -5.69
C LEU A 57 -8.84 -3.73 -5.00
N VAL A 58 -9.78 -4.51 -4.43
CA VAL A 58 -10.92 -3.98 -3.67
C VAL A 58 -10.43 -3.21 -2.45
N GLY A 59 -9.43 -3.71 -1.74
CA GLY A 59 -8.81 -3.02 -0.61
C GLY A 59 -8.27 -1.64 -1.00
N PHE A 60 -7.49 -1.54 -2.08
CA PHE A 60 -6.99 -0.25 -2.56
C PHE A 60 -8.09 0.66 -3.12
N PHE A 61 -9.13 0.08 -3.73
CA PHE A 61 -10.27 0.84 -4.24
C PHE A 61 -11.09 1.48 -3.11
N VAL A 62 -11.29 0.76 -2.00
CA VAL A 62 -11.94 1.28 -0.78
C VAL A 62 -11.09 2.37 -0.10
N LEU A 63 -9.76 2.29 -0.24
CA LEU A 63 -8.83 3.27 0.32
C LEU A 63 -8.82 4.61 -0.43
N LEU A 64 -9.34 4.65 -1.67
CA LEU A 64 -9.46 5.91 -2.40
C LEU A 64 -10.34 6.87 -1.60
N PRO A 65 -9.95 8.15 -1.50
CA PRO A 65 -10.71 9.13 -0.74
C PRO A 65 -11.98 9.54 -1.50
N TRP A 66 -13.05 8.77 -1.29
CA TRP A 66 -14.41 9.01 -1.80
C TRP A 66 -15.21 10.03 -0.97
N GLY A 67 -14.65 10.48 0.15
CA GLY A 67 -15.31 11.42 1.06
C GLY A 67 -15.43 12.84 0.51
N ASN A 68 -16.21 13.67 1.21
CA ASN A 68 -16.43 15.08 0.86
C ASN A 68 -15.85 16.07 1.89
N GLN A 69 -15.29 15.57 3.00
CA GLN A 69 -14.76 16.40 4.09
C GLN A 69 -13.25 16.59 3.91
N LEU A 70 -12.80 17.85 3.91
CA LEU A 70 -11.38 18.18 3.80
C LEU A 70 -10.64 18.00 5.14
N PRO A 71 -9.33 17.64 5.12
CA PRO A 71 -8.51 17.52 6.31
C PRO A 71 -8.38 18.87 7.02
N ASN A 72 -8.24 18.81 8.34
CA ASN A 72 -8.02 20.02 9.13
C ASN A 72 -6.62 20.56 8.81
N ILE A 73 -6.56 21.75 8.23
CA ILE A 73 -5.31 22.42 7.85
C ILE A 73 -4.62 23.00 9.09
N GLN A 74 -3.28 22.91 9.16
CA GLN A 74 -2.48 23.46 10.26
C GLN A 74 -2.72 24.98 10.51
N TRP A 75 -3.25 25.72 9.53
CA TRP A 75 -3.56 27.16 9.65
C TRP A 75 -4.72 27.49 10.59
N ALA A 76 -5.59 26.54 10.94
CA ALA A 76 -6.68 26.80 11.89
C ALA A 76 -6.14 27.12 13.30
N ASP A 77 -5.05 26.47 13.70
CA ASP A 77 -4.41 26.73 15.00
C ASP A 77 -3.52 27.98 14.98
N ILE A 78 -2.85 28.28 13.85
CA ILE A 78 -2.03 29.50 13.73
C ILE A 78 -2.90 30.77 13.67
N ARG A 79 -4.07 30.71 13.01
CA ARG A 79 -4.99 31.86 12.87
C ARG A 79 -5.69 32.22 14.18
N ASN A 80 -5.88 31.27 15.09
CA ASN A 80 -6.44 31.56 16.42
C ASN A 80 -5.46 32.29 17.34
N ASN A 81 -4.16 32.30 17.03
CA ASN A 81 -3.14 32.94 17.88
C ASN A 81 -2.52 34.20 17.26
N SER A 82 -3.05 34.68 16.13
CA SER A 82 -2.52 35.84 15.40
C SER A 82 -3.56 36.94 15.22
N THR A 83 -3.90 37.62 16.31
CA THR A 83 -4.26 39.05 16.22
C THR A 83 -3.04 39.82 15.68
N PRO A 84 -3.22 40.78 14.75
CA PRO A 84 -2.18 41.19 13.82
C PRO A 84 -1.15 42.10 14.47
N ARG A 85 0.14 41.86 14.21
CA ARG A 85 1.16 42.91 14.29
C ARG A 85 1.88 43.02 12.96
N ILE A 86 1.40 43.98 12.19
CA ILE A 86 2.03 44.74 11.11
C ILE A 86 3.56 44.68 11.17
N PHE A 87 4.22 44.09 10.17
CA PHE A 87 5.42 44.67 9.54
C PHE A 87 5.84 43.95 8.24
N GLY A 88 5.75 44.67 7.12
CA GLY A 88 6.76 44.63 6.04
C GLY A 88 6.76 43.46 5.07
N GLU A 89 5.97 43.58 4.00
CA GLU A 89 6.25 42.91 2.72
C GLU A 89 7.61 43.38 2.17
N THR A 90 8.66 42.56 2.30
CA THR A 90 9.93 42.61 1.53
C THR A 90 10.88 41.47 1.93
N PHE A 91 10.67 40.79 3.07
CA PHE A 91 11.60 39.76 3.57
C PHE A 91 11.22 38.30 3.25
N ALA A 92 10.27 38.06 2.34
CA ALA A 92 9.76 36.72 2.03
C ALA A 92 10.76 35.83 1.26
N PHE A 93 11.79 36.40 0.62
CA PHE A 93 12.73 35.64 -0.22
C PHE A 93 13.93 35.06 0.54
N LEU A 94 14.22 35.54 1.76
CA LEU A 94 15.43 35.18 2.52
C LEU A 94 15.20 34.15 3.65
N TRP A 95 13.97 33.69 3.88
CA TRP A 95 13.63 32.77 5.00
C TRP A 95 13.33 31.33 4.55
N MET A 96 13.94 30.86 3.45
CA MET A 96 13.79 29.47 2.98
C MET A 96 14.93 28.54 3.48
N SER A 97 15.93 29.06 4.19
CA SER A 97 17.10 28.28 4.63
C SER A 97 17.33 28.20 6.15
N GLN A 98 16.47 28.74 7.01
CA GLN A 98 16.71 28.71 8.46
C GLN A 98 15.44 28.78 9.33
N ILE A 99 14.57 27.77 9.23
CA ILE A 99 13.47 27.59 10.17
C ILE A 99 13.64 26.28 10.95
N GLU A 100 14.62 26.27 11.87
CA GLU A 100 14.39 25.69 13.19
C GLU A 100 13.57 26.70 13.98
N PHE A 101 12.25 26.74 13.79
CA PHE A 101 11.39 27.53 14.67
C PHE A 101 11.18 26.74 15.95
N SER A 102 11.99 27.05 16.96
CA SER A 102 11.69 26.76 18.35
C SER A 102 10.40 27.51 18.72
N SER A 103 9.25 26.89 18.44
CA SER A 103 7.98 27.29 18.99
C SER A 103 7.88 26.71 20.40
N ASN A 104 8.07 27.55 21.42
CA ASN A 104 7.68 27.28 22.81
C ASN A 104 6.14 27.25 22.94
N ASN A 105 5.48 26.41 22.15
CA ASN A 105 4.11 25.97 22.37
C ASN A 105 4.17 24.45 22.54
N THR A 106 3.78 23.98 23.72
CA THR A 106 3.77 22.56 24.12
C THR A 106 2.77 21.70 23.33
N ALA A 107 2.12 22.24 22.30
CA ALA A 107 1.24 21.53 21.40
C ALA A 107 1.99 21.21 20.09
N GLU A 108 2.28 19.93 19.85
CA GLU A 108 2.84 19.44 18.59
C GLU A 108 1.91 19.89 17.44
N ALA A 109 2.43 20.61 16.44
CA ALA A 109 1.63 21.04 15.29
C ALA A 109 1.03 19.81 14.61
N THR A 110 -0.29 19.67 14.63
CA THR A 110 -1.01 18.52 14.09
C THR A 110 -1.75 18.87 12.80
N GLY A 111 -1.89 17.89 11.90
CA GLY A 111 -2.50 18.09 10.60
C GLY A 111 -1.48 18.43 9.51
N CYS A 112 -1.99 18.84 8.38
CA CYS A 112 -1.26 18.88 7.12
C CYS A 112 -0.38 20.15 6.97
N PRO A 113 0.91 20.01 6.61
CA PRO A 113 1.82 21.13 6.44
C PRO A 113 1.53 21.95 5.18
N SER A 114 1.77 23.27 5.25
CA SER A 114 1.52 24.21 4.14
C SER A 114 2.35 23.96 2.89
N ILE A 115 3.43 23.17 2.98
CA ILE A 115 4.25 22.74 1.84
C ILE A 115 3.51 21.75 0.93
N GLN A 116 2.48 21.06 1.43
CA GLN A 116 1.73 20.06 0.68
C GLN A 116 0.44 20.64 0.09
N THR A 117 0.50 20.99 -1.20
CA THR A 117 -0.62 21.62 -1.94
C THR A 117 -1.85 20.71 -2.04
N TRP A 118 -1.67 19.39 -1.98
CA TRP A 118 -2.75 18.41 -2.08
C TRP A 118 -3.77 18.47 -0.94
N CYS A 119 -3.42 19.11 0.18
CA CYS A 119 -4.31 19.21 1.32
C CYS A 119 -5.53 20.10 1.10
N SER A 120 -5.45 21.02 0.13
CA SER A 120 -6.55 21.95 -0.16
C SER A 120 -7.65 21.34 -1.02
N TYR A 121 -7.42 20.17 -1.63
CA TYR A 121 -8.37 19.56 -2.57
C TYR A 121 -8.61 18.06 -2.35
N THR A 122 -7.85 17.41 -1.47
CA THR A 122 -7.99 15.98 -1.19
C THR A 122 -8.80 15.77 0.10
N PRO A 123 -9.92 15.04 0.06
CA PRO A 123 -10.73 14.78 1.24
C PRO A 123 -10.10 13.72 2.15
N VAL A 124 -10.50 13.75 3.42
CA VAL A 124 -10.12 12.80 4.45
C VAL A 124 -10.72 11.43 4.14
N ILE A 125 -9.92 10.39 4.34
CA ILE A 125 -10.37 8.99 4.30
C ILE A 125 -11.05 8.71 5.64
N HIS A 126 -12.22 8.09 5.64
CA HIS A 126 -12.86 7.72 6.91
C HIS A 126 -12.06 6.63 7.61
N LEU A 127 -11.98 6.68 8.94
CA LEU A 127 -11.23 5.69 9.72
C LEU A 127 -11.73 4.25 9.46
N GLY A 128 -13.04 4.07 9.28
CA GLY A 128 -13.62 2.79 8.90
C GLY A 128 -13.11 2.27 7.55
N GLN A 129 -13.06 3.12 6.53
CA GLN A 129 -12.53 2.77 5.20
C GLN A 129 -11.06 2.36 5.27
N TYR A 130 -10.27 3.10 6.07
CA TYR A 130 -8.86 2.79 6.30
C TYR A 130 -8.70 1.41 6.96
N ILE A 131 -9.45 1.11 8.01
CA ILE A 131 -9.38 -0.19 8.71
C ILE A 131 -9.84 -1.32 7.78
N THR A 132 -10.98 -1.19 7.12
CA THR A 132 -11.51 -2.20 6.20
C THR A 132 -10.54 -2.47 5.05
N SER A 133 -9.93 -1.44 4.48
CA SER A 133 -8.91 -1.59 3.44
C SER A 133 -7.67 -2.35 3.94
N ASN A 134 -7.18 -2.03 5.15
CA ASN A 134 -6.04 -2.74 5.74
C ASN A 134 -6.33 -4.23 5.95
N ILE A 135 -7.54 -4.59 6.40
CA ILE A 135 -7.98 -5.98 6.54
C ILE A 135 -8.02 -6.67 5.17
N LEU A 136 -8.66 -6.06 4.18
CA LEU A 136 -8.75 -6.65 2.82
C LEU A 136 -7.38 -6.87 2.17
N ILE A 137 -6.48 -5.89 2.28
CA ILE A 137 -5.10 -6.01 1.79
C ILE A 137 -4.34 -7.07 2.63
N GLY A 138 -4.57 -7.10 3.94
CA GLY A 138 -4.05 -8.10 4.87
C GLY A 138 -4.47 -9.53 4.54
N LEU A 139 -5.66 -9.74 3.98
CA LEU A 139 -6.10 -11.03 3.47
C LEU A 139 -5.42 -11.39 2.15
N GLY A 140 -5.39 -10.46 1.20
CA GLY A 140 -4.93 -10.75 -0.15
C GLY A 140 -3.41 -10.86 -0.29
N TYR A 141 -2.65 -9.98 0.36
CA TYR A 141 -1.19 -9.91 0.23
C TYR A 141 -0.45 -11.21 0.60
N PRO A 142 -0.65 -11.81 1.80
CA PRO A 142 0.02 -13.05 2.16
C PRO A 142 -0.38 -14.21 1.24
N ALA A 143 -1.66 -14.30 0.84
CA ALA A 143 -2.14 -15.32 -0.08
C ALA A 143 -1.43 -15.20 -1.45
N CYS A 144 -1.39 -14.00 -2.03
CA CYS A 144 -0.71 -13.73 -3.29
C CYS A 144 0.78 -14.05 -3.22
N ASN A 145 1.44 -13.66 -2.12
CA ASN A 145 2.86 -13.88 -1.94
C ASN A 145 3.18 -15.39 -1.97
N VAL A 146 2.50 -16.20 -1.15
CA VAL A 146 2.70 -17.66 -1.12
C VAL A 146 2.40 -18.29 -2.48
N MET A 147 1.24 -17.98 -3.06
CA MET A 147 0.82 -18.59 -4.31
C MET A 147 1.74 -18.24 -5.48
N SER A 148 2.31 -17.03 -5.49
CA SER A 148 3.29 -16.63 -6.51
C SER A 148 4.56 -17.50 -6.45
N TYR A 149 5.10 -17.73 -5.26
CA TYR A 149 6.26 -18.60 -5.08
C TYR A 149 5.95 -20.06 -5.44
N THR A 150 4.80 -20.59 -5.01
CA THR A 150 4.44 -22.00 -5.29
C THR A 150 4.16 -22.24 -6.76
N LEU A 151 3.48 -21.31 -7.43
CA LEU A 151 3.15 -21.44 -8.84
C LEU A 151 4.40 -21.31 -9.70
N TYR A 152 5.27 -20.34 -9.38
CA TYR A 152 6.54 -20.16 -10.08
C TYR A 152 7.44 -21.39 -9.98
N SER A 153 7.54 -22.01 -8.79
CA SER A 153 8.38 -23.21 -8.59
C SER A 153 7.88 -24.42 -9.36
N LYS A 154 6.56 -24.61 -9.41
CA LYS A 154 5.94 -25.69 -10.19
C LYS A 154 6.05 -25.49 -11.70
N ILE A 155 6.07 -24.25 -12.18
CA ILE A 155 6.24 -23.94 -13.61
C ILE A 155 7.67 -24.26 -14.08
N LEU A 156 8.67 -24.00 -13.24
CA LEU A 156 10.08 -24.21 -13.59
C LEU A 156 10.49 -25.69 -13.70
N GLY A 157 9.85 -26.59 -12.94
CA GLY A 157 10.19 -28.02 -12.97
C GLY A 157 11.66 -28.31 -12.58
N PRO A 158 12.32 -29.33 -13.14
CA PRO A 158 13.68 -29.75 -12.77
C PRO A 158 14.81 -28.91 -13.41
N THR A 159 14.50 -27.74 -13.98
CA THR A 159 15.49 -26.77 -14.51
C THR A 159 16.36 -26.22 -13.36
N PRO A 160 17.44 -25.44 -13.60
CA PRO A 160 18.22 -24.83 -12.51
C PRO A 160 17.36 -23.86 -11.67
N GLN A 161 16.61 -24.41 -10.71
CA GLN A 161 15.58 -23.76 -9.91
C GLN A 161 16.17 -22.61 -9.07
N GLY A 162 17.43 -22.74 -8.67
CA GLY A 162 18.13 -21.74 -7.86
C GLY A 162 18.29 -20.38 -8.54
N ILE A 163 18.63 -20.33 -9.83
CA ILE A 163 18.88 -19.06 -10.54
C ILE A 163 17.58 -18.28 -10.71
N TYR A 164 16.53 -18.95 -11.17
CA TYR A 164 15.23 -18.32 -11.42
C TYR A 164 14.52 -17.90 -10.11
N MET A 165 14.58 -18.73 -9.07
CA MET A 165 14.11 -18.34 -7.73
C MET A 165 14.93 -17.18 -7.16
N GLY A 166 16.23 -17.15 -7.46
CA GLY A 166 17.10 -16.03 -7.14
C GLY A 166 16.64 -14.73 -7.79
N TRP A 167 16.34 -14.75 -9.10
CA TRP A 167 15.82 -13.57 -9.81
C TRP A 167 14.48 -13.10 -9.25
N LEU A 168 13.53 -14.01 -9.02
CA LEU A 168 12.24 -13.67 -8.42
C LEU A 168 12.41 -13.05 -7.02
N THR A 169 13.33 -13.59 -6.21
CA THR A 169 13.62 -13.04 -4.88
C THR A 169 14.30 -11.67 -4.96
N ALA A 170 15.23 -11.48 -5.91
CA ALA A 170 15.88 -10.20 -6.16
C ALA A 170 14.86 -9.12 -6.57
N CYS A 171 13.92 -9.45 -7.47
CA CYS A 171 12.82 -8.55 -7.83
C CYS A 171 11.93 -8.21 -6.63
N GLY A 172 11.58 -9.20 -5.80
CA GLY A 172 10.81 -8.97 -4.58
C GLY A 172 11.51 -8.04 -3.57
N SER A 173 12.81 -8.22 -3.38
CA SER A 173 13.61 -7.33 -2.52
C SER A 173 13.74 -5.93 -3.11
N GLY A 174 13.96 -5.81 -4.42
CA GLY A 174 13.97 -4.52 -5.13
C GLY A 174 12.64 -3.78 -4.98
N ALA A 175 11.51 -4.47 -5.11
CA ALA A 175 10.19 -3.89 -4.89
C ALA A 175 9.98 -3.38 -3.46
N ARG A 176 10.51 -4.08 -2.43
CA ARG A 176 10.43 -3.62 -1.03
C ARG A 176 11.26 -2.37 -0.75
N ILE A 177 12.36 -2.18 -1.50
CA ILE A 177 13.20 -0.97 -1.40
C ILE A 177 12.57 0.19 -2.17
N LEU A 178 12.16 -0.05 -3.41
CA LEU A 178 11.63 0.98 -4.31
C LEU A 178 10.20 1.40 -3.96
N GLY A 179 9.38 0.51 -3.42
CA GLY A 179 7.97 0.75 -3.11
C GLY A 179 7.74 1.96 -2.21
N PRO A 180 8.33 2.00 -0.99
CA PRO A 180 8.18 3.14 -0.08
C PRO A 180 8.71 4.45 -0.67
N VAL A 181 9.80 4.40 -1.45
CA VAL A 181 10.39 5.59 -2.10
C VAL A 181 9.44 6.16 -3.15
N PHE A 182 8.93 5.30 -4.05
CA PHE A 182 7.96 5.69 -5.06
C PHE A 182 6.70 6.28 -4.44
N VAL A 183 6.11 5.59 -3.46
CA VAL A 183 4.89 6.05 -2.79
C VAL A 183 5.12 7.35 -2.03
N SER A 184 6.26 7.51 -1.34
CA SER A 184 6.58 8.74 -0.59
C SER A 184 6.73 9.97 -1.49
N GLN A 185 7.39 9.80 -2.64
CA GLN A 185 7.56 10.88 -3.62
C GLN A 185 6.22 11.27 -4.26
N LEU A 186 5.43 10.26 -4.64
CA LEU A 186 4.13 10.47 -5.26
C LEU A 186 3.14 11.10 -4.27
N TYR A 187 3.15 10.66 -3.02
CA TYR A 187 2.39 11.26 -1.93
C TYR A 187 2.77 12.72 -1.68
N SER A 188 4.06 13.03 -1.62
CA SER A 188 4.52 14.39 -1.29
C SER A 188 4.19 15.41 -2.38
N SER A 189 4.25 15.01 -3.65
CA SER A 189 4.06 15.89 -4.81
C SER A 189 2.61 15.97 -5.29
N LEU A 190 1.94 14.83 -5.44
CA LEU A 190 0.62 14.71 -6.09
C LEU A 190 -0.49 14.34 -5.11
N GLY A 191 -0.13 13.90 -3.90
CA GLY A 191 -1.08 13.59 -2.84
C GLY A 191 -1.65 12.16 -2.85
N PRO A 192 -2.54 11.85 -1.89
CA PRO A 192 -3.05 10.51 -1.65
C PRO A 192 -3.82 9.88 -2.83
N ARG A 193 -4.58 10.69 -3.58
CA ARG A 193 -5.39 10.20 -4.72
C ARG A 193 -4.52 9.57 -5.81
N TRP A 194 -3.45 10.26 -6.19
CA TRP A 194 -2.50 9.76 -7.19
C TRP A 194 -1.64 8.63 -6.64
N ALA A 195 -1.26 8.69 -5.36
CA ALA A 195 -0.54 7.62 -4.68
C ALA A 195 -1.31 6.29 -4.74
N PHE A 196 -2.54 6.25 -4.21
CA PHE A 196 -3.35 5.03 -4.22
C PHE A 196 -3.85 4.65 -5.61
N GLY A 197 -4.13 5.64 -6.47
CA GLY A 197 -4.53 5.42 -7.86
C GLY A 197 -3.43 4.71 -8.67
N SER A 198 -2.16 5.11 -8.51
CA SER A 198 -1.03 4.45 -9.20
C SER A 198 -0.87 2.98 -8.76
N ILE A 199 -1.02 2.69 -7.46
CA ILE A 199 -0.93 1.33 -6.93
C ILE A 199 -2.08 0.48 -7.48
N CYS A 200 -3.30 1.02 -7.47
CA CYS A 200 -4.46 0.38 -8.07
C CYS A 200 -4.20 0.06 -9.55
N GLY A 201 -3.64 0.99 -10.32
CA GLY A 201 -3.23 0.78 -11.72
C GLY A 201 -2.22 -0.36 -11.89
N ILE A 202 -1.21 -0.45 -11.01
CA ILE A 202 -0.22 -1.54 -11.03
C ILE A 202 -0.89 -2.90 -10.73
N VAL A 203 -1.82 -2.95 -9.78
CA VAL A 203 -2.57 -4.17 -9.44
C VAL A 203 -3.48 -4.59 -10.58
N VAL A 204 -4.19 -3.65 -11.22
CA VAL A 204 -5.01 -3.92 -12.41
C VAL A 204 -4.14 -4.44 -13.56
N LEU A 205 -2.99 -3.81 -13.83
CA LEU A 205 -2.06 -4.31 -14.84
C LEU A 205 -1.60 -5.74 -14.52
N SER A 206 -1.31 -6.02 -13.24
CA SER A 206 -0.92 -7.36 -12.80
C SER A 206 -2.04 -8.39 -12.98
N LEU A 207 -3.29 -8.01 -12.70
CA LEU A 207 -4.48 -8.84 -12.95
C LEU A 207 -4.67 -9.11 -14.44
N LEU A 208 -4.57 -8.09 -15.30
CA LEU A 208 -4.68 -8.24 -16.75
C LEU A 208 -3.58 -9.14 -17.32
N LEU A 209 -2.34 -8.95 -16.87
CA LEU A 209 -1.23 -9.85 -17.23
C LEU A 209 -1.52 -11.28 -16.77
N LEU A 210 -2.04 -11.45 -15.55
CA LEU A 210 -2.42 -12.77 -15.06
C LEU A 210 -3.54 -13.39 -15.89
N GLU A 211 -4.56 -12.62 -16.31
CA GLU A 211 -5.66 -13.10 -17.17
C GLU A 211 -5.21 -13.50 -18.57
N VAL A 212 -4.36 -12.68 -19.20
CA VAL A 212 -3.77 -12.98 -20.53
C VAL A 212 -2.95 -14.25 -20.45
N VAL A 213 -2.11 -14.36 -19.42
CA VAL A 213 -1.29 -15.55 -19.24
C VAL A 213 -2.12 -16.70 -18.65
N TYR A 214 -3.30 -16.50 -18.06
CA TYR A 214 -4.12 -17.53 -17.41
C TYR A 214 -4.41 -18.70 -18.34
N LYS A 215 -4.69 -18.41 -19.62
CA LYS A 215 -4.87 -19.43 -20.66
C LYS A 215 -3.57 -20.16 -21.03
N ARG A 216 -2.42 -19.50 -20.92
CA ARG A 216 -1.08 -20.09 -21.16
C ARG A 216 -0.51 -20.76 -19.91
N LEU A 217 -1.01 -20.41 -18.73
CA LEU A 217 -0.62 -20.92 -17.43
C LEU A 217 -1.21 -22.31 -17.15
N ILE A 218 -1.72 -23.01 -18.17
CA ILE A 218 -2.04 -24.44 -18.07
C ILE A 218 -0.77 -25.14 -17.61
N ALA A 219 -0.83 -25.65 -16.39
CA ALA A 219 0.29 -26.21 -15.66
C ALA A 219 0.97 -27.25 -16.53
N PHE A 220 2.30 -27.16 -16.58
CA PHE A 220 3.16 -28.21 -17.09
C PHE A 220 2.82 -29.57 -16.46
N SER A 221 2.19 -29.63 -15.28
CA SER A 221 1.67 -30.87 -14.68
C SER A 221 0.58 -31.55 -15.51
N VAL A 222 -0.40 -30.83 -16.09
CA VAL A 222 -1.40 -31.44 -16.98
C VAL A 222 -0.74 -31.89 -18.29
N ARG A 223 0.24 -31.12 -18.78
CA ARG A 223 1.03 -31.49 -19.96
C ARG A 223 1.93 -32.71 -19.69
N TYR A 224 2.52 -32.83 -18.51
CA TYR A 224 3.39 -33.94 -18.10
C TYR A 224 2.58 -35.21 -17.81
N GLU A 225 1.44 -35.10 -17.12
CA GLU A 225 0.51 -36.22 -16.88
C GLU A 225 -0.04 -36.75 -18.22
N SER A 226 -0.42 -35.85 -19.14
CA SER A 226 -0.80 -36.25 -20.50
C SER A 226 0.35 -36.87 -21.32
N LEU A 227 1.61 -36.49 -21.04
CA LEU A 227 2.78 -37.07 -21.70
C LEU A 227 3.14 -38.43 -21.09
N HIS A 228 2.96 -38.63 -19.79
CA HIS A 228 3.23 -39.89 -19.12
C HIS A 228 2.16 -40.94 -19.42
N GLU A 229 0.90 -40.53 -19.53
CA GLU A 229 -0.22 -41.37 -19.96
C GLU A 229 -0.15 -41.73 -21.46
N GLN A 230 0.58 -40.93 -22.26
CA GLN A 230 0.91 -41.28 -23.66
C GLN A 230 2.13 -42.22 -23.78
N ILE A 231 2.94 -42.37 -22.72
CA ILE A 231 4.16 -43.18 -22.71
C ILE A 231 3.95 -44.54 -21.99
N SER A 232 2.92 -44.67 -21.15
CA SER A 232 2.47 -45.93 -20.54
C SER A 232 1.48 -46.69 -21.42
#